data_AF-A0A4Y2LG26-F1
#
_entry.id   AF-A0A4Y2LG26-F1
#
_cell.length_a   1.000
_cell.length_b   1.000
_cell.length_c   1.000
_cell.angle_alpha   90.00
_cell.angle_beta   90.00
_cell.angle_gamma   90.00
#
_symmetry.space_group_name_H-M   'P 1'
#
loop_
_entity.id
_entity.type
_entity.pdbx_description
1 polymer ?
#
loop_
_entity_poly.entity_id
_entity_poly.type
_entity_poly.pdbx_seq_one_letter_code
_entity_poly.pdbx_strand_id
1 'polypeptide(L)' 'MVEKAVGIDKELFKKAHDDNKGPTVALLEYRNIIILGIGLSSAQLMFNRRMRTKLLVSCKLRNAEI' A
#
# COMPACT_ATOMS: atom_id res chain seq x y z
N MET A 1 -17.17 -10.02 1.05
CA MET A 1 -16.18 -9.11 0.42
C MET A 1 -15.93 -7.89 1.29
N VAL A 2 -16.97 -7.11 1.64
CA VAL A 2 -16.87 -5.86 2.43
C VAL A 2 -16.27 -6.07 3.82
N GLU A 3 -16.70 -7.12 4.54
CA GLU A 3 -16.20 -7.39 5.90
C GLU A 3 -14.68 -7.62 5.96
N LYS A 4 -14.13 -8.25 4.93
CA LYS A 4 -12.68 -8.49 4.82
C LYS A 4 -11.93 -7.20 4.55
N ALA A 5 -12.46 -6.32 3.69
CA ALA A 5 -11.88 -5.00 3.45
C ALA A 5 -11.86 -4.17 4.74
N VAL A 6 -12.97 -4.12 5.48
CA VAL A 6 -13.06 -3.42 6.77
C VAL A 6 -12.07 -3.99 7.80
N GLY A 7 -11.87 -5.31 7.80
CA GLY A 7 -10.85 -5.96 8.63
C GLY A 7 -9.44 -5.47 8.31
N ILE A 8 -9.09 -5.42 7.03
CA ILE A 8 -7.78 -4.93 6.55
C ILE A 8 -7.58 -3.47 6.92
N ASP A 9 -8.60 -2.63 6.73
CA ASP A 9 -8.52 -1.20 7.05
C ASP A 9 -8.28 -0.98 8.55
N LYS A 10 -8.97 -1.74 9.42
CA LYS A 10 -8.76 -1.68 10.88
C LYS A 10 -7.35 -2.06 11.29
N GLU A 11 -6.80 -3.14 10.72
CA GLU A 11 -5.42 -3.56 10.98
C GLU A 11 -4.41 -2.53 10.49
N LEU A 12 -4.67 -1.93 9.32
CA LEU A 12 -3.82 -0.90 8.73
C LEU A 12 -3.78 0.35 9.63
N PHE A 13 -4.92 0.83 10.12
CA PHE A 13 -4.97 1.98 11.01
C PHE A 13 -4.34 1.69 12.38
N LYS A 14 -4.52 0.48 12.91
CA LYS A 14 -3.85 0.05 14.14
C LYS A 14 -2.33 0.13 13.98
N LYS A 15 -1.80 -0.43 12.89
CA LYS A 15 -0.37 -0.37 12.59
C LYS A 15 0.13 1.06 12.36
N ALA A 16 -0.66 1.90 11.71
CA ALA A 16 -0.32 3.31 11.51
C ALA A 16 -0.19 4.06 12.83
N HIS A 17 -1.12 3.82 13.75
CA HIS A 17 -1.09 4.38 15.10
C HIS A 17 0.14 3.91 15.88
N ASP A 18 0.44 2.61 15.85
CA ASP A 18 1.63 2.03 16.51
C ASP A 18 2.94 2.59 15.94
N ASP A 19 3.01 2.82 14.62
CA ASP A 19 4.15 3.40 13.91
C ASP A 19 4.24 4.94 14.04
N ASN A 20 3.34 5.60 14.79
CA ASN A 20 3.20 7.07 14.85
C ASN A 20 3.06 7.73 13.47
N LYS A 21 2.45 7.04 12.51
CA LYS A 21 2.19 7.54 11.15
C LYS A 21 0.74 7.98 11.02
N GLY A 22 0.52 9.07 10.30
CA GLY A 22 -0.84 9.50 9.95
C GLY A 22 -1.57 8.45 9.09
N PRO A 23 -2.90 8.29 9.25
CA PRO A 23 -3.69 7.29 8.53
C PRO A 23 -3.59 7.42 7.00
N THR A 24 -3.50 8.64 6.48
CA THR A 24 -3.32 8.91 5.05
C THR A 24 -2.02 8.34 4.49
N VAL A 25 -0.94 8.40 5.28
CA VAL A 25 0.38 7.88 4.91
C VAL A 25 0.33 6.36 4.81
N ALA A 26 -0.30 5.70 5.78
CA ALA A 26 -0.46 4.25 5.78
C ALA A 26 -1.31 3.74 4.60
N LEU A 27 -2.38 4.45 4.23
CA LEU A 27 -3.19 4.12 3.05
C LEU A 27 -2.40 4.28 1.74
N LEU A 28 -1.57 5.31 1.64
CA LEU A 28 -0.70 5.50 0.48
C LEU A 28 0.39 4.41 0.39
N GLU A 29 0.95 3.99 1.53
CA GLU A 29 1.87 2.85 1.58
C GLU A 29 1.15 1.58 1.11
N TYR A 30 -0.04 1.28 1.66
CA TYR A 30 -0.84 0.12 1.28
C TYR A 30 -1.13 0.06 -0.22
N ARG A 31 -1.48 1.20 -0.82
CA ARG A 31 -1.72 1.34 -2.27
C ARG A 31 -0.49 0.99 -3.13
N ASN A 32 0.71 1.16 -2.59
CA ASN A 32 1.99 0.92 -3.27
C ASN A 32 2.59 -0.47 -2.98
N ILE A 33 2.03 -1.26 -2.06
CA ILE A 33 2.50 -2.61 -1.76
C ILE A 33 2.25 -3.52 -2.97
N ILE A 34 3.29 -4.28 -3.36
CA ILE A 34 3.18 -5.33 -4.39
C ILE A 34 2.44 -6.52 -3.79
N ILE A 35 1.38 -6.96 -4.46
CA ILE A 35 0.64 -8.15 -4.07
C ILE A 35 1.46 -9.38 -4.43
N LEU A 36 1.76 -10.20 -3.43
CA LEU A 36 2.47 -11.46 -3.60
C LEU A 36 1.70 -12.38 -4.55
N GLY A 37 2.40 -12.93 -5.55
CA GLY A 37 1.83 -13.83 -6.57
C GLY A 37 1.39 -13.15 -7.87
N ILE A 38 1.09 -11.84 -7.85
CA ILE A 38 0.68 -11.08 -9.05
C ILE A 38 1.80 -10.12 -9.51
N GLY A 39 2.65 -9.67 -8.59
CA GLY A 39 3.75 -8.75 -8.93
C GLY A 39 3.30 -7.32 -9.26
N LEU A 40 2.01 -7.01 -9.06
CA LEU A 40 1.40 -5.69 -9.25
C LEU A 40 0.91 -5.14 -7.92
N SER A 41 0.89 -3.81 -7.78
CA SER A 41 0.27 -3.14 -6.64
C SER A 41 -1.24 -2.93 -6.85
N SER A 42 -1.96 -2.71 -5.75
CA SER A 42 -3.39 -2.42 -5.75
C SER A 42 -3.75 -1.25 -6.67
N ALA A 43 -2.91 -0.20 -6.70
CA ALA A 43 -3.08 0.90 -7.64
C ALA A 43 -2.94 0.49 -9.10
N GLN A 44 -1.96 -0.35 -9.41
CA GLN A 44 -1.70 -0.76 -10.79
C GLN A 44 -2.85 -1.63 -11.32
N LEU A 45 -3.42 -2.48 -10.46
CA LEU A 45 -4.62 -3.24 -10.77
C LEU A 45 -5.83 -2.32 -11.01
N MET A 46 -6.05 -1.35 -10.12
CA MET A 46 -7.19 -0.43 -10.24
C MET A 46 -7.13 0.45 -11.50
N PHE A 47 -5.94 0.95 -11.86
CA PHE A 47 -5.79 1.86 -13.00
C PHE A 47 -5.37 1.17 -14.30
N ASN A 48 -5.18 -0.15 -14.29
CA ASN A 48 -4.67 -0.96 -15.40
C ASN A 48 -3.46 -0.34 -16.11
N ARG A 49 -2.58 0.31 -15.33
CA ARG A 49 -1.40 1.01 -15.85
C ARG A 49 -0.31 1.06 -14.80
N ARG A 50 0.95 1.12 -15.24
CA ARG A 50 2.06 1.39 -14.33
C ARG A 50 1.96 2.84 -13.82
N MET A 51 2.05 3.03 -12.51
CA MET A 51 2.15 4.38 -11.94
C MET A 51 3.49 5.01 -12.38
N ARG A 52 3.41 6.21 -12.98
CA ARG A 52 4.58 6.97 -13.46
C ARG A 52 5.47 7.46 -12.31
N THR A 53 4.87 7.75 -11.16
CA THR A 53 5.54 8.22 -9.95
C THR A 53 5.25 7.24 -8.81
N LYS A 54 6.29 6.58 -8.30
CA LYS A 54 6.23 6.02 -6.95
C LYS A 54 6.22 7.24 -6.03
N LEU A 55 5.06 7.62 -5.48
CA LEU A 55 5.06 8.56 -4.36
C LEU A 55 5.88 7.89 -3.25
N LEU A 56 7.09 8.39 -3.02
CA LEU A 56 8.00 7.90 -1.98
C LEU A 56 7.41 8.28 -0.63
N VAL A 57 6.48 7.47 -0.14
CA VAL A 57 5.84 7.67 1.17
C VAL A 57 6.74 7.18 2.30
N SER A 58 7.78 6.43 1.97
CA SER A 58 8.90 6.14 2.84
C SER A 58 10.13 5.83 1.99
N CYS A 59 11.29 6.41 2.31
CA CYS A 59 12.58 6.08 1.68
C CYS A 59 13.00 4.60 1.85
N LYS A 60 12.18 3.79 2.54
CA LYS A 60 12.38 2.36 2.79
C LYS A 60 11.85 1.44 1.70
N LEU A 61 11.34 1.94 0.57
CA LEU A 61 10.99 1.08 -0.58
C LEU A 61 12.27 0.63 -1.31
N ARG A 62 12.87 -0.37 -0.66
CA ARG A 62 13.89 -1.32 -1.08
C ARG A 62 13.88 -1.54 -2.59
N ASN A 63 15.07 -1.46 -3.18
CA ASN A 63 15.36 -1.83 -4.56
C ASN A 63 14.70 -3.18 -4.88
N ALA A 64 13.58 -3.15 -5.59
CA ALA A 64 13.19 -4.27 -6.42
C ALA A 64 13.79 -3.97 -7.78
N GLU A 65 15.08 -4.31 -7.89
CA GLU A 65 15.78 -4.41 -9.16
C GLU A 65 14.99 -5.35 -10.08
N ILE A 66 14.55 -4.80 -11.20
CA ILE A 66 14.56 -5.47 -12.49
C ILE A 66 15.50 -4.64 -13.34
#